data_AF-A0A009Q7B2-F1
#
_entry.id   AF-A0A009Q7B2-F1
#
_cell.length_a   1.000
_cell.length_b   1.000
_cell.length_c   1.000
_cell.angle_alpha   90.00
_cell.angle_beta   90.00
_cell.angle_gamma   90.00
#
_symmetry.space_group_name_H-M   'P 1'
#
loop_
_entity.id
_entity.type
_entity.pdbx_description
1 polymer ?
#
loop_
_entity_poly.entity_id
_entity_poly.type
_entity_poly.pdbx_seq_one_letter_code
_entity_poly.pdbx_strand_id
1 'polypeptide(L)' 'MDMVCKQLSSPDANGVQSCLQWGQADLYLPPLSYAEATTIGGAFWLCLAVVWAIKVIRVQNFEK' A
#
# COMPACT_ATOMS: atom_id res chain seq x y z
N MET A 1 14.74 -4.63 -3.92
CA MET A 1 14.22 -4.04 -5.18
C MET A 1 13.90 -5.21 -6.08
N ASP A 2 12.62 -5.48 -6.30
CA ASP A 2 12.19 -6.52 -7.22
C ASP A 2 12.50 -6.09 -8.65
N MET A 3 13.20 -6.95 -9.40
CA MET A 3 13.60 -6.71 -10.78
C MET A 3 12.79 -7.64 -11.68
N VAL A 4 12.08 -7.06 -12.64
CA VAL A 4 11.29 -7.83 -13.61
C VAL A 4 11.89 -7.65 -15.01
N CYS A 5 11.81 -8.70 -15.80
CA CYS A 5 12.23 -8.61 -17.19
C CYS A 5 11.23 -7.77 -17.99
N LYS A 6 11.68 -6.64 -18.55
CA LYS A 6 10.84 -5.79 -19.43
C LYS A 6 10.94 -6.20 -20.90
N GLN A 7 12.05 -6.82 -21.31
CA GLN A 7 12.24 -7.28 -22.70
C GLN A 7 12.97 -8.62 -22.74
N LEU A 8 12.30 -9.63 -23.30
CA LEU A 8 12.87 -10.95 -23.55
C LEU A 8 13.56 -10.96 -24.92
N SER A 9 14.66 -11.71 -25.03
CA SER A 9 15.30 -12.01 -26.31
C SER A 9 14.43 -12.93 -27.16
N SER A 10 14.69 -12.95 -28.47
CA SER A 10 14.22 -14.04 -29.32
C SER A 10 14.72 -15.39 -28.77
N PRO A 11 13.95 -16.48 -28.89
CA PRO A 11 14.40 -17.80 -28.47
C PRO A 11 15.63 -18.21 -29.26
N ASP A 12 16.65 -18.72 -28.57
CA ASP A 12 17.79 -19.37 -29.21
C ASP A 12 17.38 -20.72 -29.86
N ALA A 13 18.27 -21.36 -30.62
CA ALA A 13 18.03 -22.66 -31.26
C ALA A 13 17.55 -23.76 -30.29
N ASN A 14 17.81 -23.61 -28.98
CA ASN A 14 17.38 -24.51 -27.92
C ASN A 14 16.05 -24.09 -27.23
N GLY A 15 15.38 -23.05 -27.72
CA GLY A 15 14.13 -22.51 -27.16
C GLY A 15 14.31 -21.68 -25.87
N VAL A 16 15.55 -21.44 -25.44
CA VAL A 16 15.84 -20.65 -24.24
C VAL A 16 15.80 -19.16 -24.56
N GLN A 17 15.09 -18.38 -23.75
CA GLN A 17 15.02 -16.93 -23.84
C GLN A 17 15.75 -16.29 -22.66
N SER A 18 16.56 -15.28 -22.95
CA SER A 18 17.27 -14.49 -21.95
C SER A 18 16.61 -13.13 -21.79
N CYS A 19 16.73 -12.53 -20.61
CA CYS A 19 16.24 -11.18 -20.42
C CYS A 19 17.27 -10.17 -20.93
N LEU A 20 16.91 -9.38 -21.95
CA LEU A 20 17.77 -8.33 -22.50
C LEU A 20 17.73 -7.06 -21.66
N GLN A 21 16.56 -6.76 -21.09
CA GLN A 21 16.37 -5.56 -20.30
C GLN A 21 15.64 -5.87 -19.00
N TRP A 22 16.37 -5.74 -17.90
CA TRP A 22 15.83 -5.77 -16.55
C TRP A 22 15.35 -4.37 -16.17
N GLY A 23 14.09 -4.27 -15.77
CA GLY A 23 13.54 -3.06 -15.19
C GLY A 23 13.20 -3.28 -13.72
N GLN A 24 13.17 -2.21 -12.95
CA GLN A 24 12.57 -2.27 -11.63
C GLN A 24 11.09 -2.65 -11.80
N ALA A 25 10.63 -3.59 -10.98
CA ALA A 25 9.21 -3.85 -10.84
C ALA A 25 8.57 -2.55 -10.38
N ASP A 26 7.82 -1.91 -11.26
CA ASP A 26 6.96 -0.81 -10.88
C ASP A 26 6.00 -1.41 -9.83
N LEU A 27 6.17 -0.97 -8.58
CA LEU A 27 5.30 -1.34 -7.48
C LEU A 27 3.88 -1.08 -7.99
N TYR A 28 3.03 -2.11 -8.07
CA TYR A 28 1.72 -2.03 -8.74
C TYR A 28 0.77 -1.01 -8.08
N LEU A 29 1.16 -0.47 -6.92
CA LEU A 29 0.42 0.58 -6.27
C LEU A 29 0.84 1.93 -6.85
N PRO A 30 -0.10 2.72 -7.41
CA PRO A 30 0.18 4.08 -7.80
C PRO A 30 0.74 4.86 -6.59
N PRO A 31 1.64 5.83 -6.81
CA PRO A 31 2.16 6.66 -5.74
C PRO A 31 0.99 7.32 -5.01
N LEU A 32 0.87 7.04 -3.71
CA LEU A 32 -0.23 7.55 -2.90
C LEU A 32 -0.18 9.08 -2.89
N SER A 33 -1.21 9.74 -3.42
CA SER A 33 -1.27 11.20 -3.38
C SER A 33 -1.42 11.69 -1.95
N TYR A 34 -0.92 12.89 -1.64
CA TYR A 34 -1.11 13.52 -0.33
C TYR A 34 -2.60 13.60 0.06
N ALA A 35 -3.48 13.84 -0.92
CA ALA A 35 -4.92 13.86 -0.70
C ALA A 35 -5.44 12.48 -0.24
N GLU A 36 -5.03 11.40 -0.90
CA GLU A 36 -5.44 10.03 -0.57
C GLU A 36 -4.88 9.59 0.78
N ALA A 37 -3.62 9.94 1.08
CA ALA A 37 -3.00 9.71 2.39
C ALA A 37 -3.77 10.43 3.51
N THR A 38 -4.21 11.67 3.26
CA THR A 38 -4.99 12.45 4.23
C THR A 38 -6.38 11.85 4.44
N THR A 39 -7.05 11.39 3.38
CA THR A 39 -8.36 10.73 3.50
C THR A 39 -8.28 9.45 4.31
N ILE A 40 -7.30 8.58 4.02
CA ILE A 40 -7.11 7.31 4.74
C ILE A 40 -6.70 7.58 6.20
N GLY A 41 -5.76 8.49 6.42
CA GLY A 41 -5.32 8.88 7.76
C GLY A 41 -6.44 9.52 8.58
N GLY A 42 -7.25 10.38 7.96
CA GLY A 42 -8.40 11.02 8.60
C GLY A 42 -9.47 10.02 9.05
N ALA A 43 -9.79 9.03 8.20
CA ALA A 43 -10.71 7.96 8.55
C ALA A 43 -10.21 7.13 9.75
N PHE A 44 -8.91 6.82 9.79
CA PHE A 44 -8.28 6.12 10.91
C PHE A 44 -8.40 6.92 12.21
N TRP A 45 -8.06 8.21 12.18
CA TRP A 45 -8.14 9.09 13.35
C TRP A 45 -9.58 9.27 13.86
N LEU A 46 -10.56 9.34 12.95
CA LEU A 46 -11.99 9.39 13.31
C LEU A 46 -12.42 8.15 14.11
N CYS A 47 -12.04 6.95 13.68
CA CYS A 47 -12.36 5.73 14.40
C CYS A 47 -11.78 5.75 15.83
N LEU A 48 -10.52 6.17 15.99
CA LEU A 48 -9.90 6.30 17.30
C LEU A 48 -10.61 7.34 18.18
N ALA A 49 -10.99 8.48 17.61
CA ALA A 49 -11.72 9.54 18.31
C ALA A 49 -13.08 9.04 18.83
N VAL A 50 -13.81 8.25 18.02
CA VAL A 50 -15.10 7.67 18.42
C VAL A 50 -14.92 6.69 19.58
N VAL A 51 -13.96 5.77 19.51
CA VAL A 51 -13.67 4.81 20.58
C VAL A 51 -13.31 5.54 21.88
N TRP A 52 -12.48 6.58 21.78
CA TRP A 52 -12.11 7.39 22.93
C TRP A 52 -13.31 8.11 23.54
N ALA A 53 -14.18 8.72 22.72
CA ALA A 53 -15.39 9.39 23.19
C ALA A 53 -16.33 8.43 23.94
N ILE A 54 -16.56 7.22 23.41
CA ILE A 54 -17.39 6.20 24.06
C ILE A 54 -16.78 5.82 25.42
N LYS A 55 -15.46 5.62 25.47
CA LYS A 55 -14.76 5.31 26.73
C LYS A 55 -14.95 6.42 27.76
N VAL A 56 -14.77 7.68 27.37
CA VAL A 56 -14.93 8.83 28.27
C VAL A 56 -16.36 8.92 28.80
N ILE A 57 -17.36 8.81 27.93
CA ILE A 57 -18.78 8.84 28.32
C ILE A 57 -19.10 7.72 29.31
N ARG A 58 -18.59 6.50 29.06
CA ARG A 58 -18.78 5.37 29.96
C ARG A 58 -18.20 5.64 31.34
N VAL A 59 -16.93 6.07 31.41
CA VAL A 59 -16.25 6.37 32.68
C VAL A 59 -17.01 7.45 33.45
N GLN A 60 -17.43 8.52 32.76
CA GLN A 60 -18.10 9.65 33.41
C GLN A 60 -19.49 9.33 33.97
N ASN A 61 -20.20 8.36 33.39
CA ASN A 61 -21.59 8.04 33.76
C ASN A 61 -21.75 6.82 34.66
N PHE A 62 -20.83 5.85 34.60
CA PHE A 62 -20.98 4.56 35.29
C PHE A 62 -19.89 4.27 36.32
N GLU A 63 -18.80 5.04 36.35
CA GLU A 63 -17.66 4.81 37.25
C GLU A 63 -17.38 6.02 38.17
N LYS A 64 -18.36 6.92 38.32
CA LYS A 64 -18.38 7.97 39.35
C LYS A 64 -19.07 7.49 40.61
#